data_AF-A0ABD6THP4-F1
#
_entry.id   AF-A0ABD6THP4-F1
#
_cell.length_a   1.000
_cell.length_b   1.000
_cell.length_c   1.000
_cell.angle_alpha   90.00
_cell.angle_beta   90.00
_cell.angle_gamma   90.00
#
_symmetry.space_group_name_H-M   'P 1'
#
loop_
_entity.id
_entity.type
_entity.pdbx_description
1 polymer ?
#
loop_
_entity_poly.entity_id
_entity_poly.type
_entity_poly.pdbx_seq_one_letter_code
_entity_poly.pdbx_strand_id
1 'polypeptide(L)'
;MPKEVFDSYSQLSKGAGSHAEVLAVNEALKRNPNARIEDLTVNVIRTGINKNKPGGLMFKCCPHCSYLLKEFEVISEVSKFGR
;
A
#
# COMPACT_ATOMS: atom_id res chain seq x y z
N MET A 1 10.80 8.98 -7.98
CA MET A 1 9.92 7.98 -8.60
C MET A 1 10.45 7.69 -10.00
N PRO A 2 10.69 6.43 -10.38
CA PRO A 2 11.07 6.09 -11.75
C PRO A 2 10.03 6.60 -12.75
N LYS A 3 10.46 6.95 -13.96
CA LYS A 3 9.60 7.58 -14.97
C LYS A 3 8.36 6.75 -15.27
N GLU A 4 8.49 5.43 -15.38
CA GLU A 4 7.36 4.51 -15.61
C GLU A 4 6.29 4.55 -14.50
N VAL A 5 6.73 4.63 -13.24
CA VAL A 5 5.83 4.65 -12.09
C VAL A 5 5.15 6.03 -12.00
N PHE A 6 5.90 7.10 -12.28
CA PHE A 6 5.39 8.47 -12.33
C PHE A 6 4.39 8.69 -13.48
N ASP A 7 4.68 8.18 -14.67
CA ASP A 7 3.79 8.30 -15.84
C ASP A 7 2.49 7.54 -15.58
N SER A 8 2.58 6.30 -15.09
CA SER A 8 1.42 5.51 -14.64
C SER A 8 0.60 6.26 -13.59
N TYR A 9 1.28 6.92 -12.65
CA TYR A 9 0.65 7.71 -11.61
C TYR A 9 -0.11 8.93 -12.15
N SER A 10 0.53 9.73 -13.00
CA SER A 10 -0.05 10.94 -13.60
C SER A 10 -1.25 10.67 -14.51
N GLN A 11 -1.30 9.48 -15.12
CA GLN A 11 -2.34 9.10 -16.08
C GLN A 11 -3.51 8.32 -15.45
N LEU A 12 -3.28 7.59 -14.35
CA LEU A 12 -4.25 6.60 -13.84
C LEU A 12 -4.77 6.86 -12.44
N SER A 13 -4.15 7.74 -11.65
CA SER A 13 -4.56 7.96 -10.26
C SER A 13 -4.92 9.43 -9.99
N LYS A 14 -5.92 9.64 -9.13
CA LYS A 14 -6.38 10.99 -8.72
C LYS A 14 -5.64 11.55 -7.49
N GLY A 15 -4.59 10.87 -6.97
CA GLY A 15 -3.82 11.39 -5.83
C GLY A 15 -2.76 10.44 -5.27
N ALA A 16 -1.50 10.87 -5.30
CA ALA A 16 -0.34 10.12 -4.81
C ALA A 16 -0.37 10.08 -3.31
N GLY A 17 -0.05 8.92 -2.75
CA GLY A 17 -0.04 8.75 -1.30
C GLY A 17 -1.40 8.94 -0.63
N SER A 18 -2.49 8.99 -1.40
CA SER A 18 -3.85 9.10 -0.87
C SER A 18 -4.48 7.75 -0.52
N HIS A 19 -3.81 6.64 -0.85
CA HIS A 19 -4.30 5.31 -0.54
C HIS A 19 -4.04 4.94 0.92
N ALA A 20 -4.83 3.97 1.39
CA ALA A 20 -4.84 3.55 2.78
C ALA A 20 -3.46 3.12 3.29
N GLU A 21 -2.62 2.47 2.48
CA GLU A 21 -1.31 2.01 2.94
C GLU A 21 -0.41 3.18 3.36
N VAL A 22 -0.33 4.22 2.51
CA VAL A 22 0.54 5.39 2.76
C VAL A 22 -0.02 6.26 3.87
N LEU A 23 -1.35 6.43 3.92
CA LEU A 23 -1.99 7.18 4.99
C LEU A 23 -1.77 6.52 6.36
N ALA A 24 -1.87 5.18 6.43
CA ALA A 24 -1.66 4.45 7.68
C ALA A 24 -0.23 4.62 8.22
N VAL A 25 0.78 4.47 7.36
CA VAL A 25 2.18 4.67 7.76
C VAL A 25 2.44 6.11 8.19
N ASN A 26 1.93 7.09 7.44
CA ASN A 26 2.09 8.50 7.77
C ASN A 26 1.47 8.83 9.14
N GLU A 27 0.28 8.33 9.43
CA GLU A 27 -0.37 8.53 10.73
C GLU A 27 0.37 7.81 11.86
N ALA A 28 0.93 6.62 11.61
CA ALA A 28 1.76 5.91 12.60
C ALA A 28 3.03 6.71 12.97
N LEU A 29 3.74 7.24 11.97
CA LEU A 29 4.94 8.07 12.17
C LEU A 29 4.62 9.40 12.86
N LYS A 30 3.49 10.04 12.54
CA LYS A 30 3.05 11.25 13.26
C LYS A 30 2.73 10.99 14.73
N ARG A 31 2.12 9.84 15.03
CA ARG A 31 1.76 9.45 16.41
C ARG A 31 2.98 9.08 17.24
N ASN A 32 4.00 8.51 16.62
CA ASN A 32 5.28 8.22 17.26
C ASN A 32 6.45 8.71 16.40
N PRO A 33 6.90 9.97 16.58
CA PRO A 33 8.00 10.54 15.82
C PRO A 33 9.35 9.83 16.01
N ASN A 34 9.48 9.00 17.05
CA ASN A 34 10.67 8.20 17.30
C ASN A 34 10.63 6.81 16.65
N ALA A 35 9.50 6.43 16.03
CA ALA A 35 9.39 5.16 15.34
C ALA A 35 10.33 5.12 14.14
N ARG A 36 11.04 4.01 14.00
CA ARG A 36 11.88 3.71 12.86
C ARG A 36 11.08 2.92 11.83
N ILE A 37 11.63 2.81 10.63
CA ILE A 37 11.00 2.05 9.55
C ILE A 37 10.85 0.58 9.95
N GLU A 38 11.88 0.01 10.60
CA GLU A 38 11.87 -1.38 11.08
C GLU A 38 10.83 -1.65 12.18
N ASP A 39 10.29 -0.63 12.83
CA ASP A 39 9.27 -0.77 13.87
C ASP A 39 7.86 -0.94 13.28
N LEU A 40 7.70 -0.84 11.95
CA LEU A 40 6.42 -0.77 11.27
C LEU A 40 6.32 -1.82 10.15
N THR A 41 5.34 -2.72 10.27
CA THR A 41 4.94 -3.65 9.20
C THR A 41 3.60 -3.23 8.61
N VAL A 42 3.49 -3.21 7.28
CA VAL A 42 2.28 -2.80 6.55
C VAL A 42 1.56 -4.01 5.97
N ASN A 43 0.39 -4.34 6.52
CA ASN A 43 -0.50 -5.38 6.00
C ASN A 43 -1.56 -4.80 5.07
N VAL A 44 -1.53 -5.17 3.80
CA VAL A 44 -2.49 -4.67 2.80
C VAL A 44 -3.64 -5.68 2.63
N ILE A 45 -4.78 -5.40 3.26
CA ILE A 45 -5.94 -6.30 3.27
C ILE A 45 -7.19 -5.65 2.68
N ARG A 46 -8.14 -6.47 2.24
CA ARG A 46 -9.49 -6.05 1.90
C ARG A 46 -10.28 -5.76 3.17
N THR A 47 -11.10 -4.70 3.12
CA THR A 47 -11.98 -4.31 4.23
C THR A 47 -13.32 -5.05 4.26
N GLY A 48 -13.68 -5.78 3.21
CA GLY A 48 -14.94 -6.53 3.19
C GLY A 48 -16.15 -5.76 2.64
N ILE A 49 -15.96 -4.95 1.59
CA ILE A 49 -17.01 -4.06 1.05
C ILE A 49 -18.28 -4.81 0.63
N ASN A 50 -18.18 -6.08 0.21
CA ASN A 50 -19.35 -6.92 -0.06
C ASN A 50 -19.03 -8.42 0.09
N LYS A 51 -20.09 -9.25 0.02
CA LYS A 51 -20.00 -10.72 0.14
C LYS A 51 -19.02 -11.37 -0.83
N ASN A 52 -18.81 -10.79 -2.02
CA ASN A 52 -17.91 -11.32 -3.06
C ASN A 52 -16.45 -10.85 -2.89
N LYS A 53 -16.20 -9.92 -1.97
CA LYS A 53 -14.88 -9.39 -1.64
C LYS A 53 -14.74 -9.38 -0.12
N PRO A 54 -14.69 -10.57 0.53
CA PRO A 54 -14.67 -10.66 1.98
C PRO A 54 -13.44 -9.95 2.57
N GLY A 55 -13.62 -9.44 3.79
CA GLY A 55 -12.58 -8.73 4.51
C GLY A 55 -11.48 -9.66 5.01
N GLY A 56 -10.33 -9.11 5.36
CA GLY A 56 -9.19 -9.85 5.91
C GLY A 56 -8.37 -10.63 4.86
N LEU A 57 -8.83 -10.68 3.60
CA LEU A 57 -8.03 -11.23 2.51
C LEU A 57 -6.92 -10.27 2.09
N MET A 58 -5.73 -10.80 1.83
CA MET A 58 -4.62 -10.04 1.28
C MET A 58 -4.99 -9.38 -0.04
N PHE A 59 -4.45 -8.19 -0.26
CA PHE A 59 -4.62 -7.41 -1.47
C PHE A 59 -3.29 -6.89 -1.97
N LYS A 60 -3.13 -6.86 -3.29
CA LYS A 60 -1.91 -6.37 -3.92
C LYS A 60 -1.75 -4.87 -3.65
N CYS A 61 -0.62 -4.50 -3.03
CA CYS A 61 -0.21 -3.11 -2.90
C CYS A 61 -0.03 -2.50 -4.30
N CYS A 62 -0.60 -1.31 -4.55
CA CYS A 62 -0.48 -0.72 -5.88
C CYS A 62 0.98 -0.31 -6.16
N PRO A 63 1.43 -0.28 -7.43
CA PRO A 63 2.82 0.05 -7.76
C PRO A 63 3.28 1.41 -7.21
N HIS A 64 2.35 2.37 -7.09
CA HIS A 64 2.65 3.71 -6.59
C HIS A 64 2.89 3.70 -5.06
N CYS A 65 2.06 3.00 -4.31
CA CYS A 65 2.23 2.87 -2.84
C CYS A 65 3.41 1.97 -2.51
N SER A 66 3.63 0.91 -3.29
CA SER A 66 4.81 0.06 -3.19
C SER A 66 6.11 0.86 -3.39
N TYR A 67 6.13 1.82 -4.32
CA TYR A 67 7.28 2.70 -4.48
C TYR A 67 7.50 3.63 -3.27
N LEU A 68 6.42 4.21 -2.73
CA LEU A 68 6.50 5.10 -1.56
C LEU A 68 6.89 4.36 -0.29
N LEU A 69 6.51 3.08 -0.17
CA LEU A 69 6.74 2.23 0.99
C LEU A 69 7.90 1.25 0.79
N LYS A 70 8.77 1.47 -0.20
CA LYS A 70 9.80 0.50 -0.63
C LYS A 70 10.80 0.09 0.45
N GLU A 71 10.99 0.91 1.48
CA GLU A 71 11.88 0.61 2.61
C GLU A 71 11.13 -0.07 3.78
N PHE A 72 9.79 -0.08 3.76
CA PHE A 72 8.98 -0.72 4.79
C PHE A 72 8.75 -2.19 4.46
N GLU A 73 8.54 -3.00 5.48
CA GLU A 73 8.05 -4.36 5.29
C GLU A 73 6.56 -4.31 4.89
N VAL A 74 6.28 -4.58 3.61
CA VAL A 74 4.92 -4.61 3.07
C VAL A 74 4.49 -6.04 2.78
N ILE A 75 3.55 -6.55 3.56
CA ILE A 75 2.92 -7.85 3.35
C ILE A 75 1.68 -7.60 2.48
N SER A 76 1.71 -8.06 1.22
CA SER A 76 0.65 -7.77 0.23
C SER A 76 0.39 -8.89 -0.78
N GLU A 77 0.74 -10.14 -0.44
CA GLU A 77 0.67 -11.24 -1.41
C GLU A 77 -0.75 -11.60 -1.87
N VAL A 78 -0.95 -11.46 -3.18
CA VAL A 78 -1.80 -12.36 -3.96
C VAL A 78 -1.06 -12.66 -5.24
N SER A 79 -0.32 -13.77 -5.24
CA SER A 79 0.17 -14.40 -6.46
C SER A 79 -1.04 -14.76 -7.31
N LYS A 80 -1.17 -14.16 -8.50
CA LYS A 80 -2.05 -14.72 -9.52
C LYS A 80 -1.41 -16.02 -10.01
N PHE A 81 -1.78 -17.14 -9.41
CA PHE A 81 -1.61 -18.42 -10.06
C PHE A 81 -2.68 -18.52 -11.17
N GLY A 82 -2.24 -18.44 -12.44
CA GLY A 82 -3.06 -18.79 -13.61
C GLY A 82 -3.79 -17.64 -14.31
N ARG A 83 -3.27 -17.25 -15.48
CA ARG A 83 -4.00 -17.35 -16.75
C ARG A 83 -3.02 -17.60 -17.88
#